data_AF-A0A350CN09-F1
#
_entry.id   AF-A0A350CN09-F1
#
_cell.length_a   1.000
_cell.length_b   1.000
_cell.length_c   1.000
_cell.angle_alpha   90.00
_cell.angle_beta   90.00
_cell.angle_gamma   90.00
#
_symmetry.space_group_name_H-M   'P 1'
#
loop_
_entity.id
_entity.type
_entity.pdbx_description
1 polymer ?
#
loop_
_entity_poly.entity_id
_entity_poly.type
_entity_poly.pdbx_seq_one_letter_code
_entity_poly.pdbx_strand_id
1 'polypeptide(L)'
;MIKERGILFSGPMVRALLDGSKTQTRRALRPQPQPQEEFDPGTARNRFGLPRDRLWVRETYFAFGHWETRPRAGKTGDEWYFVDETHATGQRHRYALDEPEGADRPSGR
;
A
#
# COMPACT_ATOMS: atom_id res chain seq x y z
N MET A 1 5.82 -19.62 -11.92
CA MET A 1 4.51 -19.27 -11.33
C MET A 1 4.45 -17.76 -11.20
N ILE A 2 3.40 -17.12 -11.73
CA ILE A 2 3.20 -15.66 -11.58
C ILE A 2 2.93 -15.36 -10.11
N LYS A 3 3.64 -14.41 -9.50
CA LYS A 3 3.38 -13.96 -8.13
C LYS A 3 2.65 -12.62 -8.12
N GLU A 4 1.73 -12.46 -7.19
CA GLU A 4 1.02 -11.18 -6.97
C GLU A 4 1.71 -10.41 -5.83
N ARG A 5 2.02 -9.14 -6.05
CA ARG A 5 2.75 -8.30 -5.08
C ARG A 5 2.17 -6.89 -5.00
N GLY A 6 2.00 -6.39 -3.78
CA GLY A 6 1.50 -5.04 -3.55
C GLY A 6 2.60 -3.98 -3.74
N ILE A 7 2.28 -2.88 -4.42
CA ILE A 7 3.16 -1.71 -4.59
C ILE A 7 2.46 -0.43 -4.11
N LEU A 8 3.07 0.28 -3.17
CA LEU A 8 2.50 1.50 -2.58
C LEU A 8 2.73 2.73 -3.47
N PHE A 9 1.65 3.36 -3.90
CA PHE A 9 1.62 4.62 -4.67
C PHE A 9 0.87 5.69 -3.87
N SER A 10 1.21 6.96 -4.12
CA SER A 10 0.40 8.10 -3.64
C SER A 10 -0.85 8.26 -4.51
N GLY A 11 -1.92 8.84 -3.98
CA GLY A 11 -3.15 9.11 -4.74
C GLY A 11 -2.93 9.78 -6.11
N PRO A 12 -2.06 10.80 -6.27
CA PRO A 12 -1.82 11.41 -7.58
C PRO A 12 -1.23 10.43 -8.59
N MET A 13 -0.37 9.52 -8.13
CA MET A 13 0.23 8.50 -8.99
C MET A 13 -0.79 7.43 -9.39
N VAL A 14 -1.78 7.13 -8.53
CA VAL A 14 -2.87 6.21 -8.88
C VAL A 14 -3.78 6.84 -9.92
N ARG A 15 -4.21 8.10 -9.72
CA ARG A 15 -4.98 8.84 -10.73
C ARG A 15 -4.23 8.90 -12.07
N ALA A 16 -2.92 9.19 -12.04
CA ALA A 16 -2.08 9.21 -13.24
C ALA A 16 -1.92 7.83 -13.92
N LEU A 17 -2.07 6.72 -13.19
CA LEU A 17 -2.13 5.39 -13.82
C LEU A 17 -3.48 5.16 -14.49
N LEU A 18 -4.57 5.57 -13.82
CA LEU A 18 -5.94 5.40 -14.31
C LEU A 18 -6.24 6.27 -15.54
N ASP A 19 -5.67 7.47 -15.61
CA ASP A 19 -5.77 8.36 -16.77
C ASP A 19 -4.78 8.04 -17.90
N GLY A 20 -3.84 7.10 -17.67
CA GLY A 20 -2.84 6.65 -18.64
C GLY A 20 -1.62 7.57 -18.80
N SER A 21 -1.51 8.68 -18.07
CA SER A 21 -0.37 9.61 -18.15
C SER A 21 0.91 9.03 -17.54
N LYS A 22 0.79 8.12 -16.58
CA LYS A 22 1.92 7.44 -15.94
C LYS A 22 2.18 6.07 -16.57
N THR A 23 3.27 5.98 -17.33
CA THR A 23 3.67 4.74 -18.03
C THR A 23 4.83 4.00 -17.37
N GLN A 24 5.58 4.67 -16.48
CA GLN A 24 6.78 4.10 -15.87
C GLN A 24 6.92 4.45 -14.39
N THR A 25 7.48 3.52 -13.62
CA THR A 25 7.90 3.72 -12.23
C THR A 25 9.22 3.00 -11.98
N ARG A 26 10.22 3.72 -11.46
CA ARG A 26 11.53 3.16 -11.12
C ARG A 26 11.71 3.15 -9.61
N ARG A 27 12.33 2.11 -9.05
CA ARG A 27 12.71 2.01 -7.62
C ARG A 27 14.15 1.53 -7.51
N ALA A 28 14.90 2.11 -6.57
CA ALA A 28 16.26 1.67 -6.28
C ALA A 28 16.25 0.29 -5.62
N LEU A 29 17.07 -0.63 -6.16
CA LEU A 29 17.32 -1.94 -5.56
C LEU A 29 18.27 -1.80 -4.37
N ARG A 30 18.08 -2.63 -3.35
CA ARG A 30 18.97 -2.71 -2.18
C ARG A 30 19.23 -4.18 -1.85
N PRO A 31 20.50 -4.63 -1.80
CA PRO A 31 21.73 -3.90 -2.13
C PRO A 31 21.79 -3.48 -3.61
N GLN A 32 22.53 -2.42 -3.92
CA GLN A 32 22.78 -2.00 -5.30
C GLN A 32 23.89 -2.91 -5.89
N PRO A 33 23.75 -3.42 -7.13
CA PRO A 33 24.81 -4.21 -7.75
C PRO A 33 26.09 -3.39 -7.90
N GLN A 34 27.25 -4.03 -7.75
CA GLN A 34 28.54 -3.39 -7.99
C GLN A 34 28.65 -3.06 -9.49
N PRO A 35 29.30 -1.95 -9.90
CA PRO A 35 29.41 -1.57 -11.32
C PRO A 35 30.08 -2.62 -12.23
N GLN A 36 30.84 -3.55 -11.65
CA GLN A 36 31.63 -4.58 -12.34
C GLN A 36 30.93 -5.94 -12.36
N GLU A 37 29.82 -6.09 -11.64
CA GLU A 37 29.03 -7.33 -11.61
C GLU A 37 27.96 -7.29 -12.70
N GLU A 38 27.88 -8.36 -13.50
CA GLU A 38 26.78 -8.53 -14.43
C GLU A 38 25.47 -8.68 -13.63
N PHE A 39 24.51 -7.79 -13.88
CA PHE A 39 23.25 -7.79 -13.14
C PHE A 39 22.36 -8.94 -13.62
N ASP A 40 22.34 -10.04 -12.86
CA ASP A 40 21.34 -11.10 -13.05
C ASP A 40 20.06 -10.77 -12.24
N PRO A 41 18.95 -10.41 -12.91
CA PRO A 41 17.68 -10.14 -12.23
C PRO A 41 17.12 -11.37 -11.52
N GLY A 42 17.49 -12.60 -11.90
CA GLY A 42 17.04 -13.83 -11.25
C GLY A 42 17.67 -14.05 -9.86
N THR A 43 18.88 -13.54 -9.67
CA THR A 43 19.66 -13.69 -8.44
C THR A 43 19.59 -12.44 -7.54
N ALA A 44 19.21 -11.29 -8.11
CA ALA A 44 19.00 -10.05 -7.35
C ALA A 44 17.90 -10.22 -6.28
N ARG A 45 18.19 -9.81 -5.03
CA ARG A 45 17.21 -9.80 -3.93
C ARG A 45 16.19 -8.66 -4.12
N ASN A 46 15.32 -8.81 -5.12
CA ASN A 46 14.34 -7.80 -5.53
C ASN A 46 13.03 -7.97 -4.77
N ARG A 47 12.81 -7.15 -3.74
CA ARG A 47 11.56 -7.15 -2.95
C ARG A 47 10.33 -6.71 -3.75
N PHE A 48 10.53 -5.95 -4.83
CA PHE A 48 9.46 -5.33 -5.61
C PHE A 48 8.85 -6.24 -6.67
N GLY A 49 9.49 -7.37 -6.99
CA GLY A 49 9.02 -8.35 -7.96
C GLY A 49 9.97 -8.52 -9.14
N LEU A 50 9.91 -9.69 -9.76
CA LEU A 50 10.68 -10.04 -10.95
C LEU A 50 9.89 -9.77 -12.24
N PRO A 51 10.55 -9.71 -13.41
CA PRO A 51 9.84 -9.74 -14.67
C PRO A 51 8.82 -10.88 -14.69
N ARG A 52 7.61 -10.60 -15.21
CA ARG A 52 6.44 -11.50 -15.25
C ARG A 52 5.67 -11.66 -13.93
N ASP A 53 6.08 -11.03 -12.83
CA ASP A 53 5.22 -10.87 -11.66
C ASP A 53 4.09 -9.86 -11.94
N ARG A 54 2.95 -10.03 -11.25
CA ARG A 54 1.84 -9.08 -11.30
C ARG A 54 1.89 -8.17 -10.08
N LEU A 55 1.94 -6.86 -10.32
CA LEU A 55 1.94 -5.86 -9.26
C LEU A 55 0.54 -5.26 -9.12
N TRP A 56 0.00 -5.25 -7.91
CA TRP A 56 -1.25 -4.56 -7.58
C TRP A 56 -0.97 -3.29 -6.79
N VAL A 57 -1.63 -2.21 -7.17
CA VAL A 57 -1.42 -0.91 -6.56
C VAL A 57 -2.12 -0.84 -5.20
N ARG A 58 -1.42 -0.25 -4.23
CA ARG A 58 -1.94 0.11 -2.92
C ARG A 58 -1.86 1.62 -2.78
N GLU A 59 -2.89 2.21 -2.22
CA GLU A 59 -2.89 3.62 -1.85
C GLU A 59 -3.49 3.82 -0.46
N THR A 60 -3.28 5.00 0.10
CA THR A 60 -3.85 5.39 1.38
C THR A 60 -5.33 5.69 1.23
N TYR A 61 -6.12 5.07 2.09
CA TYR A 61 -7.55 5.31 2.23
C TYR A 61 -7.94 5.43 3.70
N PHE A 62 -9.10 6.02 3.94
CA PHE A 62 -9.73 6.18 5.24
C PHE A 62 -11.02 5.36 5.29
N ALA A 63 -11.24 4.71 6.42
CA ALA A 63 -12.40 3.87 6.70
C ALA A 63 -13.18 4.45 7.89
N PHE A 64 -14.50 4.27 7.87
CA PHE A 64 -15.38 4.57 8.99
C PHE A 64 -15.57 3.33 9.87
N GLY A 65 -15.54 3.52 11.18
CA GLY A 65 -15.67 2.44 12.14
C GLY A 65 -15.22 2.86 13.52
N HIS A 66 -14.94 1.88 14.37
CA HIS A 66 -14.53 2.10 15.77
C HIS A 66 -13.43 1.14 16.19
N TRP A 67 -12.86 1.43 17.36
CA TRP A 67 -11.81 0.61 17.97
C TRP A 67 -12.42 -0.27 19.06
N GLU A 68 -12.09 -1.55 19.02
CA GLU A 68 -12.44 -2.52 20.06
C GLU A 68 -11.17 -3.17 20.62
N THR A 69 -11.27 -3.72 21.83
CA THR A 69 -10.22 -4.56 22.40
C THR A 69 -10.56 -6.04 22.16
N ARG A 70 -9.54 -6.83 21.82
CA ARG A 70 -9.66 -8.29 21.77
C ARG A 70 -8.51 -8.94 22.52
N PRO A 71 -8.73 -10.13 23.11
CA PRO A 71 -7.65 -10.87 23.76
C PRO A 71 -6.58 -11.20 22.74
N ARG A 72 -5.32 -10.92 23.10
CA ARG A 72 -4.21 -11.15 22.20
C ARG A 72 -3.89 -12.65 22.10
N ALA A 73 -3.92 -13.19 20.88
CA ALA A 73 -3.66 -14.61 20.66
C ALA A 73 -2.28 -15.03 21.20
N GLY A 74 -2.30 -15.95 22.17
CA GLY A 74 -1.09 -16.53 22.77
C GLY A 74 -0.30 -15.59 23.70
N LYS A 75 -0.87 -14.46 24.14
CA LYS A 75 -0.24 -13.53 25.09
C LYS A 75 -1.22 -13.03 26.14
N THR A 76 -0.69 -12.62 27.30
CA THR A 76 -1.47 -11.94 28.33
C THR A 76 -1.68 -10.48 27.93
N GLY A 77 -2.94 -10.03 28.02
CA GLY A 77 -3.36 -8.67 27.68
C GLY A 77 -4.20 -8.59 26.41
N ASP A 78 -4.87 -7.44 26.24
CA ASP A 78 -5.70 -7.15 25.08
C ASP A 78 -4.93 -6.37 24.02
N GLU A 79 -5.34 -6.52 22.77
CA GLU A 79 -4.90 -5.67 21.65
C GLU A 79 -6.08 -4.88 21.10
N TRP A 80 -5.84 -3.60 20.81
CA TRP A 80 -6.78 -2.77 20.07
C TRP A 80 -6.84 -3.25 18.62
N TYR A 81 -8.06 -3.40 18.10
CA TYR A 81 -8.31 -3.69 16.70
C TYR A 81 -9.41 -2.77 16.18
N PHE A 82 -9.24 -2.30 14.95
CA PHE A 82 -10.24 -1.46 14.29
C PHE A 82 -11.27 -2.34 13.59
N VAL A 83 -12.55 -2.04 13.80
CA VAL A 83 -13.68 -2.66 13.11
C VAL A 83 -14.08 -1.74 11.96
N ASP A 84 -13.86 -2.18 10.72
CA ASP A 84 -14.29 -1.43 9.53
C ASP A 84 -15.78 -1.63 9.26
N GLU A 85 -16.55 -0.56 9.44
CA GLU A 85 -18.01 -0.53 9.20
C GLU A 85 -18.38 0.31 7.97
N THR A 86 -17.39 0.70 7.16
CA THR A 86 -17.58 1.63 6.03
C THR A 86 -18.69 1.14 5.10
N HIS A 87 -18.64 -0.13 4.69
CA HIS A 87 -19.65 -0.69 3.80
C HIS A 87 -20.99 -0.94 4.50
N ALA A 88 -20.97 -1.38 5.76
CA ALA A 88 -22.18 -1.71 6.51
C ALA A 88 -23.06 -0.47 6.74
N THR A 89 -22.43 0.70 6.90
CA THR A 89 -23.11 1.99 7.11
C THR A 89 -23.44 2.73 5.80
N GLY A 90 -23.25 2.09 4.64
CA GLY A 90 -23.48 2.70 3.33
C GLY A 90 -22.46 3.76 2.93
N GLN A 91 -21.38 3.91 3.71
CA GLN A 91 -20.27 4.80 3.37
C GLN A 91 -19.35 4.16 2.33
N ARG A 92 -18.48 4.99 1.75
CA ARG A 92 -17.41 4.54 0.84
C ARG A 92 -16.07 4.88 1.46
N HIS A 93 -15.07 4.02 1.24
CA HIS A 93 -13.69 4.36 1.56
C HIS A 93 -13.32 5.67 0.86
N ARG A 94 -12.72 6.59 1.62
CA ARG A 94 -12.24 7.86 1.09
C ARG A 94 -10.75 7.75 0.82
N TYR A 95 -10.30 8.17 -0.35
CA TYR A 95 -8.89 8.17 -0.68
C TYR A 95 -8.25 9.52 -0.35
N ALA A 96 -6.94 9.54 -0.15
CA ALA A 96 -6.22 10.74 0.29
C ALA A 96 -6.36 11.98 -0.61
N LEU A 97 -6.88 11.83 -1.83
CA LEU A 97 -7.17 12.93 -2.74
C LEU A 97 -8.66 13.26 -2.90
N ASP A 98 -9.54 12.55 -2.20
CA ASP A 98 -10.98 12.82 -2.23
C ASP A 98 -11.37 13.97 -1.28
N GLU A 99 -10.43 14.42 -0.42
CA GLU A 99 -10.63 15.57 0.45
C GLU A 99 -10.28 16.88 -0.24
N PRO A 100 -11.09 17.95 -0.07
CA PRO A 100 -10.69 19.28 -0.50
C PRO A 100 -9.48 19.77 0.30
N GLU A 101 -8.61 20.54 -0.35
CA GLU A 101 -7.46 21.20 0.29
C GLU A 101 -7.93 21.95 1.56
N GLY A 102 -7.51 21.52 2.75
CA GLY A 102 -7.84 22.17 4.02
C GLY A 102 -8.78 21.42 4.97
N ALA A 103 -9.21 20.19 4.65
CA ALA A 103 -9.86 19.33 5.64
C ALA A 103 -8.86 18.93 6.74
N ASP A 104 -9.23 19.16 8.00
CA ASP A 104 -8.44 18.77 9.17
C ASP A 104 -8.24 17.26 9.14
N ARG A 105 -7.01 16.81 8.84
CA ARG A 105 -6.69 15.38 8.82
C ARG A 105 -7.03 14.85 10.20
N PRO A 106 -7.82 13.77 10.32
CA PRO A 106 -8.07 13.17 11.62
C PRO A 106 -6.71 12.82 12.23
N SER A 107 -6.35 13.55 13.28
CA SER A 107 -5.09 13.33 13.99
C SER A 107 -5.13 11.91 14.55
N GLY A 108 -4.36 11.01 13.94
CA GLY A 108 -4.20 9.66 14.45
C GLY A 108 -3.44 9.74 15.77
N ARG A 109 -4.10 9.32 16.86
CA ARG A 109 -3.43 8.87 18.08
C ARG A 109 -3.03 7.42 17.94
#